data_AF-A0ABD0TG89-F1
#
_entry.id   AF-A0ABD0TG89-F1
#
_cell.length_a   1.000
_cell.length_b   1.000
_cell.length_c   1.000
_cell.angle_alpha   90.00
_cell.angle_beta   90.00
_cell.angle_gamma   90.00
#
_symmetry.space_group_name_H-M   'P 1'
#
loop_
_entity.id
_entity.type
_entity.pdbx_description
1 polymer ?
#
loop_
_entity_poly.entity_id
_entity_poly.type
_entity_poly.pdbx_seq_one_letter_code
_entity_poly.pdbx_strand_id
1 'polypeptide(L)'
;MPEHTPAPTHARSLYGFFMYLFSSTALGIYCIWAFTPDFCLHYFNIYYYPQKYWSTAIPIQLLVALTLFAFLIYPSSNLTLASYIDSINTISDPCSHYTNKLNPQNSNEYVCICPDKVKCAKSSYLHNPVSKENQVPQLHDLDIRFVCKKLYYNK
;
A
#
# COMPACT_ATOMS: atom_id res chain seq x y z
N MET A 1 -22.52 9.93 -5.42
CA MET A 1 -21.24 9.87 -6.17
C MET A 1 -20.38 8.79 -5.56
N PRO A 2 -19.60 8.02 -6.34
CA PRO A 2 -18.65 7.07 -5.77
C PRO A 2 -17.48 7.86 -5.16
N GLU A 3 -17.57 8.11 -3.85
CA GLU A 3 -16.57 8.82 -3.04
C GLU A 3 -15.17 8.14 -3.04
N HIS A 4 -15.10 6.88 -3.49
CA HIS A 4 -13.89 6.04 -3.44
C HIS A 4 -13.15 5.88 -4.78
N THR A 5 -13.52 6.61 -5.83
CA THR A 5 -12.78 6.51 -7.09
C THR A 5 -11.46 7.30 -6.99
N PRO A 6 -10.29 6.69 -7.27
CA PRO A 6 -8.99 7.39 -7.28
C PRO A 6 -8.82 8.35 -8.46
N ALA A 7 -9.87 8.57 -9.25
CA ALA A 7 -9.84 9.45 -10.41
C ALA A 7 -9.62 10.91 -9.99
N PRO A 8 -8.85 11.68 -10.77
CA PRO A 8 -8.62 13.10 -10.50
C PRO A 8 -9.92 13.88 -10.69
N THR A 9 -10.59 14.22 -9.59
CA THR A 9 -11.78 15.07 -9.58
C THR A 9 -11.40 16.50 -9.19
N HIS A 10 -12.06 17.49 -9.78
CA HIS A 10 -11.86 18.91 -9.46
C HIS A 10 -12.10 19.22 -7.97
N ALA A 11 -13.01 18.50 -7.32
CA ALA A 11 -13.24 18.65 -5.88
C ALA A 11 -12.00 18.28 -5.05
N ARG A 12 -11.23 17.26 -5.47
CA ARG A 12 -10.06 16.77 -4.72
C ARG A 12 -8.87 17.72 -4.78
N SER A 13 -8.67 18.42 -5.90
CA SER A 13 -7.60 19.41 -6.03
C SER A 13 -7.87 20.69 -5.23
N LEU A 14 -9.15 21.03 -5.06
CA LEU A 14 -9.56 22.22 -4.33
C LEU A 14 -9.19 22.16 -2.84
N TYR A 15 -9.30 20.99 -2.19
CA TYR A 15 -8.89 20.83 -0.79
C TYR A 15 -7.40 21.09 -0.58
N GLY A 16 -6.55 20.55 -1.47
CA GLY A 16 -5.11 20.77 -1.42
C GLY A 16 -4.76 22.25 -1.63
N PHE A 17 -5.44 22.92 -2.58
CA PHE A 17 -5.26 24.34 -2.82
C PHE A 17 -5.65 25.21 -1.62
N PHE A 18 -6.81 24.94 -1.00
CA PHE A 18 -7.22 25.66 0.21
C PHE A 18 -6.26 25.41 1.38
N MET A 19 -5.84 24.16 1.60
CA MET A 19 -4.84 23.85 2.62
C MET A 19 -3.52 24.58 2.37
N TYR A 20 -3.07 24.65 1.12
CA TYR A 20 -1.85 25.37 0.76
C TYR A 20 -1.95 26.86 1.08
N LEU A 21 -3.02 27.53 0.64
CA LEU A 21 -3.26 28.95 0.94
C LEU A 21 -3.36 29.20 2.44
N PHE A 22 -4.11 28.35 3.16
CA PHE A 22 -4.25 28.47 4.60
C PHE A 22 -2.92 28.26 5.33
N SER A 23 -2.16 27.22 4.98
CA SER A 23 -0.86 26.95 5.58
C SER A 23 0.15 28.07 5.29
N SER A 24 0.15 28.60 4.06
CA SER A 24 1.06 29.68 3.68
C SER A 24 0.75 30.99 4.41
N THR A 25 -0.54 31.33 4.55
CA THR A 25 -0.95 32.54 5.27
C THR A 25 -0.73 32.40 6.78
N ALA A 26 -1.06 31.25 7.37
CA ALA A 26 -0.79 30.95 8.77
C ALA A 26 0.71 31.01 9.10
N LEU A 27 1.57 30.45 8.24
CA LEU A 27 3.02 30.52 8.41
C LEU A 27 3.54 31.96 8.30
N GLY A 28 3.00 32.76 7.37
CA GLY A 28 3.33 34.18 7.27
C GLY A 28 3.01 34.96 8.54
N ILE A 29 1.80 34.78 9.07
CA ILE A 29 1.36 35.40 10.34
C ILE A 29 2.25 34.93 11.50
N TYR A 30 2.56 33.64 11.55
CA TYR A 30 3.45 33.07 12.56
C TYR A 30 4.84 33.70 12.54
N CYS A 31 5.46 33.84 11.36
CA CYS A 31 6.77 34.46 11.22
C CYS A 31 6.74 35.93 11.66
N ILE A 32 5.72 36.70 11.24
CA ILE A 32 5.58 38.10 11.66
C ILE A 32 5.51 38.19 13.19
N TRP A 33 4.68 37.37 13.83
CA TRP A 33 4.55 37.32 15.28
C TRP A 33 5.84 36.85 15.99
N ALA A 34 6.53 35.86 15.42
CA ALA A 34 7.78 35.32 15.96
C ALA A 34 8.89 36.37 16.00
N PHE A 35 9.11 37.08 14.89
CA PHE A 35 10.22 38.03 14.73
C PHE A 35 9.93 39.43 15.29
N THR A 36 8.67 39.84 15.41
CA THR A 36 8.33 41.19 15.89
C THR A 36 8.57 41.32 17.40
N PRO A 37 9.41 42.25 17.89
CA PRO A 37 9.63 42.43 19.33
C PRO A 37 8.39 42.98 20.05
N ASP A 38 8.28 42.73 21.36
CA ASP A 38 7.08 43.03 22.15
C ASP A 38 6.72 44.53 22.17
N PHE A 39 7.72 45.42 22.09
CA PHE A 39 7.51 46.86 21.99
C PHE A 39 6.65 47.26 20.77
N CYS A 40 6.92 46.65 19.61
CA CYS A 40 6.16 46.92 18.40
C CYS A 40 4.71 46.42 18.54
N LEU A 41 4.50 45.25 19.15
CA LEU A 41 3.15 44.70 19.39
C LEU A 41 2.34 45.58 20.35
N HIS A 42 2.96 46.09 21.40
CA HIS A 42 2.30 46.99 22.36
C HIS A 42 1.94 48.34 21.72
N TYR A 43 2.74 48.85 20.77
CA TYR A 43 2.39 50.04 19.99
C TYR A 43 1.11 49.85 19.17
N PHE A 44 0.87 48.65 18.65
CA PHE A 44 -0.38 48.29 17.96
C PHE A 44 -1.52 47.91 18.93
N ASN A 45 -1.37 48.12 20.25
CA ASN A 45 -2.32 47.73 21.29
C ASN A 45 -2.62 46.22 21.37
N ILE A 46 -1.68 45.37 20.97
CA ILE A 46 -1.80 43.91 21.06
C ILE A 46 -1.11 43.42 22.33
N TYR A 47 -1.89 43.21 23.39
CA TYR A 47 -1.38 42.78 24.70
C TYR A 47 -1.60 41.27 24.99
N TYR A 48 -2.49 40.62 24.25
CA TYR A 48 -2.89 39.23 24.50
C TYR A 48 -2.38 38.31 23.38
N TYR A 49 -1.15 37.80 23.54
CA TYR A 49 -0.56 36.77 22.69
C TYR A 49 0.13 35.71 23.56
N PRO A 50 0.31 34.48 23.05
CA PRO A 50 1.01 33.43 23.81
C PRO A 50 2.44 33.86 24.14
N GLN A 51 3.03 33.32 25.20
CA GLN A 51 4.40 33.66 25.57
C GLN A 51 5.39 33.38 24.43
N LYS A 52 6.36 34.28 24.21
CA LYS A 52 7.36 34.20 23.12
C LYS A 52 8.10 32.87 23.02
N TYR A 53 8.26 32.13 24.13
CA TYR A 53 8.91 30.82 24.12
C TYR A 53 8.23 29.83 23.14
N TRP A 54 6.91 29.96 22.94
CA TRP A 54 6.17 29.10 22.03
C TRP A 54 6.64 29.22 20.57
N SER A 55 7.18 30.37 20.19
CA SER A 55 7.79 30.59 18.86
C SER A 55 8.95 29.63 18.57
N THR A 56 9.65 29.17 19.62
CA THR A 56 10.74 28.19 19.49
C THR A 56 10.29 26.78 19.86
N ALA A 57 9.36 26.64 20.81
CA ALA A 57 8.87 25.32 21.21
C ALA A 57 8.11 24.61 20.08
N ILE A 58 7.26 25.32 19.32
CA ILE A 58 6.47 24.74 18.22
C ILE A 58 7.37 24.07 17.16
N PRO A 59 8.39 24.73 16.57
CA PRO A 59 9.21 24.10 15.54
C PRO A 59 10.04 22.93 16.08
N ILE A 60 10.52 23.01 17.34
CA ILE A 60 11.25 21.90 17.97
C ILE A 60 10.33 20.69 18.15
N GLN A 61 9.11 20.89 18.67
CA GLN A 61 8.14 19.80 18.86
C GLN A 61 7.72 19.18 17.52
N LEU A 62 7.59 19.97 16.45
CA LEU A 62 7.34 19.46 15.11
C LEU A 62 8.48 18.55 14.62
N LEU A 63 9.74 18.95 14.83
CA LEU A 63 10.91 18.14 14.47
C LEU A 63 10.98 16.84 15.29
N VAL A 64 10.69 16.90 16.58
CA VAL A 64 10.62 15.70 17.45
C VAL A 64 9.50 14.77 16.98
N ALA A 65 8.31 15.30 16.69
CA ALA A 65 7.21 14.50 16.17
C ALA A 65 7.55 13.87 14.81
N LEU A 66 8.19 14.61 13.91
CA LEU A 66 8.59 14.12 12.59
C LEU A 66 9.66 13.02 12.70
N THR A 67 10.65 13.17 13.57
CA THR A 67 11.68 12.14 13.79
C THR A 67 11.10 10.88 14.42
N LEU A 68 10.24 11.01 15.44
CA LEU A 68 9.52 9.86 16.01
C LEU A 68 8.65 9.17 14.97
N PHE A 69 7.95 9.93 14.13
CA PHE A 69 7.11 9.36 13.09
C PHE A 69 7.94 8.61 12.04
N ALA A 70 9.02 9.22 11.54
CA ALA A 70 9.85 8.63 10.49
C ALA A 70 10.62 7.39 10.95
N PHE A 71 11.18 7.40 12.16
CA PHE A 71 12.07 6.34 12.64
C PHE A 71 11.39 5.27 13.48
N LEU A 72 10.26 5.57 14.14
CA LEU A 72 9.58 4.60 14.98
C LEU A 72 8.24 4.20 14.36
N ILE A 73 7.33 5.17 14.17
CA ILE A 73 5.94 4.87 13.81
C ILE A 73 5.85 4.27 12.40
N TYR A 74 6.52 4.89 11.43
CA TYR A 74 6.49 4.45 10.04
C TYR A 74 7.04 3.02 9.87
N PRO A 75 8.29 2.70 10.29
CA PRO A 75 8.80 1.34 10.15
C PRO A 75 8.01 0.33 10.98
N SER A 76 7.57 0.69 12.19
CA SER A 76 6.73 -0.22 13.00
C SER A 76 5.41 -0.54 12.29
N SER A 77 4.75 0.47 11.72
CA SER A 77 3.50 0.26 10.96
C SER A 77 3.73 -0.62 9.73
N ASN A 78 4.82 -0.39 8.99
CA ASN A 78 5.16 -1.24 7.84
C ASN A 78 5.44 -2.69 8.27
N LEU A 79 6.13 -2.90 9.39
CA LEU A 79 6.37 -4.24 9.93
C LEU A 79 5.09 -4.93 10.40
N THR A 80 4.14 -4.18 10.98
CA THR A 80 2.83 -4.76 11.35
C THR A 80 1.97 -5.14 10.15
N LEU A 81 2.14 -4.46 9.01
CA LEU A 81 1.46 -4.79 7.75
C LEU A 81 2.16 -5.91 6.98
N ALA A 82 3.45 -6.12 7.22
CA ALA A 82 4.21 -7.20 6.60
C ALA A 82 3.72 -8.56 7.10
N SER A 83 3.80 -9.58 6.22
CA SER A 83 3.55 -10.96 6.61
C SER A 83 4.58 -11.43 7.64
N TYR A 84 4.13 -12.29 8.56
CA TYR A 84 4.98 -12.85 9.61
C TYR A 84 6.25 -13.50 9.02
N ILE A 85 7.36 -13.43 9.76
CA ILE A 85 8.68 -13.87 9.28
C ILE A 85 8.67 -15.36 8.94
N ASP A 86 7.94 -16.17 9.72
CA ASP A 86 7.86 -17.63 9.47
C ASP A 86 6.77 -18.00 8.45
N SER A 87 6.16 -17.02 7.78
CA SER A 87 5.17 -17.33 6.74
C SER A 87 5.86 -17.87 5.49
N ILE A 88 5.34 -18.98 4.98
CA ILE A 88 5.82 -19.57 3.72
C ILE A 88 5.64 -18.63 2.51
N ASN A 89 4.78 -17.62 2.63
CA ASN A 89 4.53 -16.64 1.58
C ASN A 89 5.68 -15.62 1.47
N THR A 90 6.57 -15.55 2.46
CA THR A 90 7.75 -14.67 2.48
C THR A 90 8.94 -15.31 1.76
N ILE A 91 8.86 -16.60 1.40
CA ILE A 91 9.91 -17.36 0.72
C ILE A 91 9.69 -17.29 -0.80
N SER A 92 10.52 -16.54 -1.51
CA SER A 92 10.53 -16.48 -2.98
C SER A 92 11.97 -16.60 -3.47
N ASP A 93 12.22 -17.46 -4.46
CA ASP A 93 13.49 -17.48 -5.18
C ASP A 93 13.37 -16.65 -6.49
N PRO A 94 14.51 -16.23 -7.09
CA PRO A 94 14.50 -15.45 -8.32
C PRO A 94 13.85 -16.15 -9.52
N CYS A 95 13.76 -17.48 -9.51
CA CYS A 95 13.18 -18.27 -10.60
C CYS A 95 11.72 -18.71 -10.32
N SER A 96 11.14 -18.35 -9.17
CA SER A 96 9.79 -18.77 -8.81
C SER A 96 8.73 -18.19 -9.75
N HIS A 97 7.93 -19.07 -10.33
CA HIS A 97 6.88 -18.74 -11.29
C HIS A 97 5.54 -19.32 -10.85
N TYR A 98 4.85 -18.64 -9.94
CA TYR A 98 3.54 -19.07 -9.45
C TYR A 98 2.44 -18.75 -10.47
N THR A 99 1.54 -19.70 -10.68
CA THR A 99 0.30 -19.46 -11.43
C THR A 99 -0.62 -18.52 -10.64
N ASN A 100 -0.91 -17.36 -11.21
CA ASN A 100 -1.97 -16.50 -10.69
C ASN A 100 -3.28 -17.27 -10.81
N LYS A 101 -3.97 -17.53 -9.68
CA LYS A 101 -5.29 -18.14 -9.67
C LYS A 101 -6.20 -17.33 -10.59
N LEU A 102 -6.48 -17.86 -11.78
CA LEU A 102 -7.53 -17.32 -12.62
C LEU A 102 -8.82 -17.43 -11.85
N ASN A 103 -9.48 -16.28 -11.68
CA ASN A 103 -10.83 -16.22 -11.16
C ASN A 103 -11.70 -17.14 -12.05
N PRO A 104 -12.31 -18.22 -11.53
CA PRO A 104 -13.15 -19.11 -12.33
C PRO A 104 -14.47 -18.39 -12.60
N GLN A 105 -14.46 -17.49 -13.58
CA GLN A 105 -15.65 -16.76 -14.01
C GLN A 105 -15.87 -16.84 -15.53
N ASN A 106 -15.24 -17.76 -16.24
CA ASN A 106 -15.69 -18.19 -17.57
C ASN A 106 -15.18 -19.60 -17.87
N SER A 107 -15.90 -20.59 -17.36
CA SER A 107 -15.76 -21.99 -17.76
C SER A 107 -16.34 -22.16 -19.17
N ASN A 108 -15.57 -21.78 -20.19
CA ASN A 108 -15.77 -22.35 -21.52
C ASN A 108 -15.22 -23.77 -21.46
N GLU A 109 -16.12 -24.73 -21.43
CA GLU A 109 -15.88 -26.17 -21.40
C GLU A 109 -15.11 -26.59 -22.67
N TYR A 110 -13.78 -26.71 -22.58
CA TYR A 110 -12.97 -27.23 -23.68
C TYR A 110 -12.81 -28.75 -23.55
N VAL A 111 -13.37 -29.46 -24.52
CA VAL A 111 -13.27 -30.91 -24.67
C VAL A 111 -11.87 -31.29 -25.10
N CYS A 112 -11.29 -32.25 -24.39
CA CYS A 112 -9.99 -32.80 -24.72
C CYS A 112 -10.22 -34.09 -25.49
N ILE A 113 -9.71 -34.19 -26.72
CA ILE A 113 -9.78 -35.41 -27.51
C ILE A 113 -8.70 -36.37 -26.99
N CYS A 114 -8.96 -37.02 -25.86
CA CYS A 114 -8.16 -38.14 -25.38
C CYS A 114 -8.66 -39.41 -26.11
N PRO A 115 -7.81 -40.09 -26.92
CA PRO A 115 -8.21 -41.32 -27.61
C PRO A 115 -8.53 -42.47 -26.63
N ASP A 116 -7.92 -42.46 -25.44
CA ASP A 116 -8.20 -43.43 -24.36
C ASP A 116 -8.62 -42.74 -23.07
N LYS A 117 -9.91 -42.83 -22.73
CA LYS A 117 -10.52 -42.21 -21.53
C LYS A 117 -9.99 -42.79 -20.21
N VAL A 118 -9.52 -44.04 -20.20
CA VAL A 118 -9.05 -44.75 -18.99
C VAL A 118 -7.61 -44.40 -18.58
N LYS A 119 -6.79 -43.88 -19.50
CA LYS A 119 -5.41 -43.42 -19.21
C LYS A 119 -5.32 -41.92 -18.97
N CYS A 120 -6.39 -41.18 -19.24
CA CYS A 120 -6.40 -39.72 -19.24
C CYS A 120 -6.67 -39.20 -17.81
N ALA A 121 -5.62 -39.04 -16.99
CA ALA A 121 -5.69 -38.40 -15.66
C ALA A 121 -5.77 -36.86 -15.79
N LYS A 122 -6.76 -36.36 -16.53
CA LYS A 122 -6.88 -34.94 -16.90
C LYS A 122 -7.76 -34.09 -15.97
N SER A 123 -8.51 -34.70 -15.05
CA SER A 123 -9.42 -33.96 -14.16
C SER A 123 -8.72 -33.11 -13.08
N SER A 124 -7.39 -33.21 -12.95
CA SER A 124 -6.65 -32.55 -11.87
C SER A 124 -5.94 -31.24 -12.26
N TYR A 125 -5.91 -30.88 -13.56
CA TYR A 125 -5.26 -29.64 -14.00
C TYR A 125 -6.22 -28.73 -14.75
N LEU A 126 -6.48 -27.56 -14.16
CA LEU A 126 -7.24 -26.46 -14.75
C LEU A 126 -6.38 -25.84 -15.86
N HIS A 127 -6.68 -26.11 -17.13
CA HIS A 127 -5.95 -25.53 -18.25
C HIS A 127 -6.32 -24.05 -18.40
N ASN A 128 -5.31 -23.20 -18.60
CA ASN A 128 -5.51 -21.79 -18.96
C ASN A 128 -5.97 -21.74 -20.43
N PRO A 129 -7.00 -20.94 -20.82
CA PRO A 129 -7.60 -20.99 -22.17
C PRO A 129 -6.74 -20.41 -23.30
N VAL A 130 -5.45 -20.12 -23.06
CA VAL A 130 -4.56 -19.45 -24.02
C VAL A 130 -3.28 -20.26 -24.21
N SER A 131 -3.38 -21.49 -24.71
CA SER A 131 -2.21 -22.19 -25.23
C SER A 131 -2.48 -22.60 -26.66
N LYS A 132 -1.68 -22.06 -27.59
CA LYS A 132 -1.71 -22.43 -29.02
C LYS A 132 -1.34 -23.91 -29.15
N GLU A 133 -1.98 -24.58 -30.10
CA GLU A 133 -2.09 -26.05 -30.19
C GLU A 133 -0.77 -26.83 -30.31
N ASN A 134 0.38 -26.16 -30.48
CA ASN A 134 1.70 -26.79 -30.64
C ASN A 134 2.80 -26.21 -29.74
N GLN A 135 2.45 -25.64 -28.57
CA GLN A 135 3.44 -25.12 -27.62
C GLN A 135 3.40 -25.89 -26.29
N VAL A 136 4.57 -26.27 -25.80
CA VAL A 136 4.72 -26.76 -24.42
C VAL A 136 4.30 -25.62 -23.50
N PRO A 137 3.34 -25.84 -22.58
CA PRO A 137 2.90 -24.81 -21.66
C PRO A 137 4.06 -24.36 -20.78
N GLN A 138 4.08 -23.09 -20.41
CA GLN A 138 5.08 -22.58 -19.47
C GLN A 138 5.00 -23.34 -18.16
N LEU A 139 6.15 -23.77 -17.63
CA LEU A 139 6.21 -24.37 -16.31
C LEU A 139 5.82 -23.31 -15.27
N HIS A 140 4.99 -23.72 -14.33
CA HIS A 140 4.62 -22.91 -13.17
C HIS A 140 4.88 -23.77 -11.93
N ASP A 141 5.36 -23.12 -10.88
CA ASP A 141 5.56 -23.77 -9.60
C ASP A 141 4.23 -24.06 -8.93
N LEU A 142 4.15 -25.25 -8.33
CA LEU A 142 3.00 -25.63 -7.51
C LEU A 142 3.10 -24.97 -6.14
N ASP A 143 1.95 -24.59 -5.59
CA ASP A 143 1.87 -24.13 -4.20
C ASP A 143 2.36 -25.25 -3.27
N ILE A 144 3.42 -24.96 -2.52
CA ILE A 144 4.04 -25.89 -1.58
C ILE A 144 3.06 -26.39 -0.51
N ARG A 145 2.01 -25.63 -0.15
CA ARG A 145 0.95 -26.12 0.76
C ARG A 145 0.17 -27.28 0.14
N PHE A 146 -0.12 -27.19 -1.16
CA PHE A 146 -0.81 -28.25 -1.88
C PHE A 146 0.06 -29.51 -1.97
N VAL A 147 1.35 -29.34 -2.30
CA VAL A 147 2.33 -30.42 -2.36
C VAL A 147 2.45 -31.11 -1.00
N CYS A 148 2.62 -30.34 0.07
CA CYS A 148 2.75 -30.90 1.41
C CYS A 148 1.49 -31.65 1.85
N LYS A 149 0.30 -31.10 1.58
CA LYS A 149 -0.97 -31.75 1.90
C LYS A 149 -1.11 -33.10 1.17
N LYS A 150 -0.73 -33.15 -0.11
CA LYS A 150 -0.92 -34.34 -0.93
C LYS A 150 0.11 -35.44 -0.67
N LEU A 151 1.37 -35.07 -0.44
CA LEU A 151 2.48 -36.02 -0.27
C LEU A 151 2.69 -36.45 1.18
N TYR A 152 2.55 -35.54 2.15
CA TYR A 152 2.93 -35.81 3.54
C TYR A 152 1.74 -35.98 4.49
N TYR A 153 0.60 -35.34 4.22
CA TYR A 153 -0.59 -35.41 5.10
C TYR A 153 -1.65 -36.42 4.66
N ASN A 154 -1.50 -37.03 3.49
CA ASN A 154 -2.47 -37.99 2.96
C ASN A 154 -1.94 -39.41 3.15
N LYS A 155 -1.97 -39.88 4.41
CA LYS A 155 -1.69 -41.28 4.78
C LYS A 155 -3.00 -42.00 5.06
#